data_AF-A0A4Q3MX75-F1
#
_entry.id   AF-A0A4Q3MX75-F1
#
_cell.length_a   1.000
_cell.length_b   1.000
_cell.length_c   1.000
_cell.angle_alpha   90.00
_cell.angle_beta   90.00
_cell.angle_gamma   90.00
#
_symmetry.space_group_name_H-M   'P 1'
#
loop_
_entity.id
_entity.type
_entity.pdbx_description
1 polymer ?
#
loop_
_entity_poly.entity_id
_entity_poly.type
_entity_poly.pdbx_seq_one_letter_code
_entity_poly.pdbx_strand_id
1 'polypeptide(L)'
;RVFTAQQLLDLPGATMVLRMDSWRRPEPDLFPNFMTALVTLMSIALVTVLFMLGHDTRRRLRVEEDLADALAFRKAMEDSLVTGLRARDLQGRTTYVNPAFCQMVGFGPEELLFSGPPAPYWPPEMADDYRKRQEVRLAGGNSPPREGFESVFMRKDGTRFPVLIIEAPLINAQGLQTGWMSAVLDISEQRRVEELSRASQERLQATARLATVGEMASLLSHELNQPLAAIASYANGSMNLLRDAPAPAPDLRVAMTRIAEQAERAGRVIKSVHDFVRRRDQAREAVHPKALVEAVLPLVNLQARKLGVRVELRIPEGLPRVLCDRTMVEQVLLNLARNAMQAMDEA
;
A
#
# COMPACT_ATOMS: atom_id res chain seq x y z
N ARG A 1 -12.87 -76.14 62.28
CA ARG A 1 -12.53 -77.34 63.09
C ARG A 1 -13.44 -77.36 64.29
N VAL A 2 -14.29 -78.38 64.42
CA VAL A 2 -15.18 -78.55 65.59
C VAL A 2 -14.34 -79.21 66.68
N PHE A 3 -14.10 -78.52 67.78
CA PHE A 3 -13.51 -79.15 68.96
C PHE A 3 -14.65 -79.83 69.73
N THR A 4 -14.52 -81.14 69.92
CA THR A 4 -15.43 -81.95 70.73
C THR A 4 -14.64 -82.45 71.93
N ALA A 5 -15.10 -82.12 73.13
CA ALA A 5 -14.50 -82.57 74.38
C ALA A 5 -15.50 -83.45 75.12
N GLN A 6 -15.06 -84.63 75.55
CA GLN A 6 -15.85 -85.56 76.33
C GLN A 6 -15.14 -85.83 77.65
N GLN A 7 -15.86 -85.69 78.76
CA GLN A 7 -15.33 -86.00 80.09
C GLN A 7 -16.31 -86.90 80.83
N LEU A 8 -15.78 -87.98 81.38
CA LEU A 8 -16.51 -88.94 82.21
C LEU A 8 -16.58 -88.40 83.64
N LEU A 9 -17.79 -88.34 84.19
CA LEU A 9 -18.06 -88.03 85.59
C LEU A 9 -18.62 -89.27 86.27
N ASP A 10 -17.85 -89.82 87.21
CA ASP A 10 -18.29 -90.90 88.08
C ASP A 10 -18.94 -90.31 89.34
N LEU A 11 -20.24 -90.47 89.43
CA LEU A 11 -21.02 -90.21 90.65
C LEU A 11 -21.32 -91.56 91.32
N PRO A 12 -21.42 -91.64 92.66
CA PRO A 12 -21.68 -92.90 93.34
C PRO A 12 -23.02 -93.51 92.88
N GLY A 13 -22.95 -94.55 92.05
CA GLY A 13 -24.11 -95.28 91.51
C GLY A 13 -24.44 -95.05 90.03
N ALA A 14 -23.81 -94.11 89.33
CA ALA A 14 -23.96 -93.94 87.87
C ALA A 14 -22.81 -93.13 87.23
N THR A 15 -22.34 -93.60 86.07
CA THR A 15 -21.34 -92.89 85.25
C THR A 15 -22.04 -92.12 84.13
N MET A 16 -21.79 -90.81 84.02
CA MET A 16 -22.31 -89.97 82.92
C MET A 16 -21.17 -89.44 82.05
N VAL A 17 -21.41 -89.33 80.74
CA VAL A 17 -20.49 -88.69 79.78
C VAL A 17 -21.01 -87.31 79.45
N LEU A 18 -20.25 -86.27 79.84
CA LEU A 18 -20.52 -84.90 79.42
C LEU A 18 -19.79 -84.65 78.09
N ARG A 19 -20.56 -84.40 77.03
CA ARG A 19 -20.03 -84.04 75.70
C ARG A 19 -20.33 -82.59 75.39
N MET A 20 -19.30 -81.80 75.08
CA MET A 20 -19.43 -80.42 74.61
C MET A 20 -18.87 -80.29 73.20
N ASP A 21 -19.72 -79.86 72.26
CA ASP A 21 -19.37 -79.65 70.85
C ASP A 21 -19.41 -78.13 70.54
N SER A 22 -18.32 -77.59 69.98
CA SER A 22 -18.21 -76.15 69.65
C SER A 22 -18.64 -75.83 68.21
N TRP A 23 -19.69 -75.03 68.03
CA TRP A 23 -20.24 -74.67 66.71
C TRP A 23 -19.67 -73.34 66.19
N ARG A 24 -18.79 -73.37 65.18
CA ARG A 24 -18.47 -72.19 64.33
C ARG A 24 -18.91 -72.47 62.89
N ARG A 25 -19.71 -71.55 62.32
CA ARG A 25 -20.23 -71.60 60.93
C ARG A 25 -19.10 -71.54 59.89
N PRO A 26 -19.24 -72.20 58.72
CA PRO A 26 -18.24 -72.19 57.66
C PRO A 26 -18.61 -71.17 56.58
N GLU A 27 -18.24 -69.91 56.75
CA GLU A 27 -18.13 -68.97 55.62
C GLU A 27 -16.65 -68.70 55.37
N PRO A 28 -16.17 -68.65 54.11
CA PRO A 28 -14.80 -68.30 53.82
C PRO A 28 -14.55 -66.85 54.25
N ASP A 29 -13.85 -66.65 55.35
CA ASP A 29 -13.51 -65.33 55.87
C ASP A 29 -12.51 -64.67 54.90
N LEU A 30 -12.97 -63.63 54.17
CA LEU A 30 -12.15 -62.85 53.24
C LEU A 30 -10.90 -62.25 53.93
N PHE A 31 -10.96 -62.10 55.26
CA PHE A 31 -9.87 -61.64 56.09
C PHE A 31 -9.73 -62.53 57.32
N PRO A 32 -8.95 -63.64 57.25
CA PRO A 32 -8.85 -64.61 58.33
C PRO A 32 -8.27 -64.04 59.63
N ASN A 33 -7.55 -62.90 59.56
CA ASN A 33 -7.06 -62.14 60.71
C ASN A 33 -7.01 -60.62 60.41
N PHE A 34 -6.95 -59.79 61.46
CA PHE A 34 -6.81 -58.31 61.34
C PHE A 34 -5.60 -57.90 60.49
N MET A 35 -4.47 -58.62 60.61
CA MET A 35 -3.26 -58.36 59.82
C MET A 35 -3.48 -58.51 58.31
N THR A 36 -4.27 -59.50 57.87
CA THR A 36 -4.55 -59.67 56.44
C THR A 36 -5.45 -58.56 55.90
N ALA A 37 -6.44 -58.11 56.68
CA ALA A 37 -7.27 -56.96 56.30
C ALA A 37 -6.45 -55.66 56.16
N LEU A 38 -5.54 -55.41 57.12
CA LEU A 38 -4.68 -54.22 57.11
C LEU A 38 -3.75 -54.21 55.89
N VAL A 39 -3.10 -55.35 55.58
CA VAL A 39 -2.22 -55.47 54.42
C VAL A 39 -2.98 -55.27 53.12
N THR A 40 -4.19 -55.85 52.97
CA THR A 40 -5.03 -55.64 51.78
C THR A 40 -5.45 -54.18 51.64
N LEU A 41 -5.86 -53.52 52.73
CA LEU A 41 -6.21 -52.10 52.74
C LEU A 41 -5.01 -51.22 52.33
N MET A 42 -3.84 -51.46 52.93
CA MET A 42 -2.60 -50.74 52.59
C MET A 42 -2.18 -50.99 51.13
N SER A 43 -2.36 -52.20 50.61
CA SER A 43 -2.05 -52.53 49.21
C SER A 43 -2.97 -51.78 48.25
N ILE A 44 -4.27 -51.74 48.54
CA ILE A 44 -5.24 -50.96 47.74
C ILE A 44 -4.90 -49.47 47.80
N ALA A 45 -4.58 -48.94 48.99
CA ALA A 45 -4.18 -47.55 49.15
C ALA A 45 -2.90 -47.23 48.35
N LEU A 46 -1.89 -48.11 48.42
CA LEU A 46 -0.64 -47.94 47.67
C LEU A 46 -0.88 -47.94 46.15
N VAL A 47 -1.67 -48.89 45.63
CA VAL A 47 -2.02 -48.96 44.20
C VAL A 47 -2.79 -47.72 43.77
N THR A 48 -3.70 -47.22 44.61
CA THR A 48 -4.48 -46.00 44.34
C THR A 48 -3.57 -44.78 44.25
N VAL A 49 -2.61 -44.65 45.18
CA VAL A 49 -1.61 -43.56 45.16
C VAL A 49 -0.72 -43.65 43.92
N LEU A 50 -0.22 -44.84 43.58
CA LEU A 50 0.59 -45.05 42.37
C LEU A 50 -0.19 -44.71 41.11
N PHE A 51 -1.48 -45.07 41.04
CA PHE A 51 -2.35 -44.70 39.93
C PHE A 51 -2.58 -43.19 39.86
N MET A 52 -2.83 -42.53 40.98
CA MET A 52 -2.98 -41.06 41.04
C MET A 52 -1.69 -40.33 40.62
N LEU A 53 -0.53 -40.77 41.08
CA LEU A 53 0.77 -40.21 40.68
C LEU A 53 1.04 -40.44 39.18
N GLY A 54 0.75 -41.64 38.67
CA GLY A 54 0.84 -41.94 37.24
C GLY A 54 -0.11 -41.09 36.40
N HIS A 55 -1.29 -40.78 36.92
CA HIS A 55 -2.25 -39.90 36.26
C HIS A 55 -1.80 -38.44 36.27
N ASP A 56 -1.33 -37.91 37.41
CA ASP A 56 -0.83 -36.54 37.54
C ASP A 56 0.38 -36.29 36.65
N THR A 57 1.35 -37.20 36.67
CA THR A 57 2.55 -37.11 35.81
C THR A 57 2.20 -37.13 34.32
N ARG A 58 1.31 -38.02 33.88
CA ARG A 58 0.82 -38.04 32.48
C ARG A 58 0.09 -36.76 32.11
N ARG A 59 -0.69 -36.19 33.04
CA ARG A 59 -1.40 -34.92 32.79
C ARG A 59 -0.41 -33.75 32.66
N ARG A 60 0.59 -33.67 33.54
CA ARG A 60 1.66 -32.65 33.46
C ARG A 60 2.43 -32.73 32.15
N LEU A 61 2.86 -33.94 31.78
CA LEU A 61 3.60 -34.16 30.53
C LEU A 61 2.82 -33.69 29.30
N ARG A 62 1.51 -33.97 29.22
CA ARG A 62 0.67 -33.47 28.11
C ARG A 62 0.58 -31.94 28.09
N VAL A 63 0.40 -31.30 29.25
CA VAL A 63 0.34 -29.84 29.33
C VAL A 63 1.66 -29.19 28.92
N GLU A 64 2.78 -29.78 29.31
CA GLU A 64 4.11 -29.33 28.90
C GLU A 64 4.35 -29.51 27.40
N GLU A 65 3.93 -30.65 26.84
CA GLU A 65 4.00 -30.94 25.41
C GLU A 65 3.12 -29.99 24.59
N ASP A 66 1.85 -29.81 24.97
CA ASP A 66 0.92 -28.87 24.33
C ASP A 66 1.46 -27.42 24.35
N LEU A 67 2.09 -27.01 25.45
CA LEU A 67 2.72 -25.70 25.58
C LEU A 67 3.98 -25.59 24.71
N ALA A 68 4.82 -26.62 24.69
CA ALA A 68 6.02 -26.66 23.86
C ALA A 68 5.66 -26.56 22.37
N ASP A 69 4.63 -27.30 21.93
CA ASP A 69 4.13 -27.28 20.57
C ASP A 69 3.55 -25.91 20.20
N ALA A 70 2.75 -25.30 21.08
CA ALA A 70 2.21 -23.96 20.85
C ALA A 70 3.31 -22.90 20.74
N LEU A 71 4.35 -22.97 21.59
CA LEU A 71 5.50 -22.08 21.55
C LEU A 71 6.34 -22.28 20.28
N ALA A 72 6.57 -23.54 19.88
CA ALA A 72 7.29 -23.88 18.67
C ALA A 72 6.55 -23.38 17.43
N PHE A 73 5.24 -23.58 17.34
CA PHE A 73 4.41 -23.08 16.26
C PHE A 73 4.44 -21.55 16.16
N ARG A 74 4.28 -20.85 17.29
CA ARG A 74 4.35 -19.38 17.32
C ARG A 74 5.70 -18.88 16.82
N LYS A 75 6.79 -19.49 17.28
CA LYS A 75 8.15 -19.15 16.83
C LYS A 75 8.34 -19.42 15.33
N ALA A 76 7.86 -20.56 14.83
CA ALA A 76 7.94 -20.89 13.41
C ALA A 76 7.16 -19.88 12.53
N MET A 77 6.00 -19.41 12.99
CA MET A 77 5.27 -18.34 12.30
C MET A 77 6.07 -17.03 12.28
N GLU A 78 6.67 -16.63 13.41
CA GLU A 78 7.50 -15.43 13.51
C GLU A 78 8.72 -15.47 12.57
N ASP A 79 9.37 -16.63 12.48
CA ASP A 79 10.56 -16.86 11.65
C ASP A 79 10.22 -16.92 10.15
N SER A 80 8.97 -17.27 9.80
CA SER A 80 8.50 -17.36 8.41
C SER A 80 7.97 -16.03 7.85
N LEU A 81 7.76 -15.02 8.70
CA LEU A 81 7.28 -13.71 8.27
C LEU A 81 8.42 -12.89 7.67
N VAL A 82 8.23 -12.38 6.46
CA VAL A 82 9.14 -11.40 5.83
C VAL A 82 9.03 -10.02 6.52
N THR A 83 7.89 -9.76 7.16
CA THR A 83 7.63 -8.54 7.91
C THR A 83 8.49 -8.47 9.16
N GLY A 84 9.22 -7.36 9.33
CA GLY A 84 9.97 -7.09 10.53
C GLY A 84 9.04 -6.72 11.68
N LEU A 85 9.08 -7.47 12.77
CA LEU A 85 8.32 -7.19 13.99
C LEU A 85 9.25 -6.65 15.06
N ARG A 86 8.80 -5.59 15.73
CA ARG A 86 9.51 -4.95 16.85
C ARG A 86 8.54 -4.49 17.92
N ALA A 87 8.79 -4.84 19.17
CA ALA A 87 8.10 -4.25 20.32
C ALA A 87 8.99 -3.23 21.04
N ARG A 88 8.37 -2.17 21.56
CA ARG A 88 9.01 -1.19 22.45
C ARG A 88 8.19 -1.00 23.72
N ASP A 89 8.86 -0.74 24.84
CA ASP A 89 8.23 -0.33 26.09
C ASP A 89 7.67 1.11 26.02
N LEU A 90 7.00 1.55 27.09
CA LEU A 90 6.50 2.92 27.23
C LEU A 90 7.61 3.99 27.38
N GLN A 91 8.87 3.60 27.49
CA GLN A 91 10.02 4.50 27.45
C GLN A 91 10.68 4.51 26.07
N GLY A 92 10.15 3.75 25.11
CA GLY A 92 10.65 3.67 23.76
C GLY A 92 11.82 2.73 23.55
N ARG A 93 12.20 1.94 24.56
CA ARG A 93 13.27 0.93 24.47
C ARG A 93 12.74 -0.31 23.77
N THR A 94 13.55 -0.89 22.89
CA THR A 94 13.19 -2.11 22.18
C THR A 94 13.18 -3.31 23.14
N THR A 95 12.06 -4.00 23.25
CA THR A 95 11.90 -5.17 24.13
C THR A 95 11.86 -6.49 23.37
N TYR A 96 11.58 -6.44 22.07
CA TYR A 96 11.50 -7.62 21.22
C TYR A 96 11.76 -7.24 19.76
N VAL A 97 12.43 -8.13 19.02
CA VAL A 97 12.61 -8.09 17.57
C VAL A 97 12.54 -9.51 17.01
N ASN A 98 11.93 -9.70 15.84
CA ASN A 98 11.98 -10.99 15.13
C ASN A 98 13.21 -11.05 14.19
N PRO A 99 13.58 -12.24 13.69
CA PRO A 99 14.72 -12.39 12.79
C PRO A 99 14.62 -11.58 11.50
N ALA A 100 13.41 -11.43 10.94
CA ALA A 100 13.20 -10.65 9.72
C ALA A 100 13.54 -9.17 9.91
N PHE A 101 13.19 -8.58 11.06
CA PHE A 101 13.58 -7.22 11.41
C PHE A 101 15.10 -7.09 11.49
N CYS A 102 15.77 -8.03 12.17
CA CYS A 102 17.23 -8.07 12.29
C CYS A 102 17.91 -8.13 10.92
N GLN A 103 17.45 -9.01 10.02
CA GLN A 103 17.96 -9.11 8.65
C GLN A 103 17.71 -7.83 7.84
N MET A 104 16.53 -7.22 8.02
CA MET A 104 16.15 -5.98 7.35
C MET A 104 17.07 -4.81 7.73
N VAL A 105 17.43 -4.64 9.00
CA VAL A 105 18.33 -3.53 9.41
C VAL A 105 19.81 -3.94 9.44
N GLY A 106 20.13 -5.23 9.40
CA GLY A 106 21.50 -5.75 9.43
C GLY A 106 22.15 -5.74 10.82
N PHE A 107 21.36 -5.64 11.89
CA PHE A 107 21.82 -5.68 13.28
C PHE A 107 21.40 -6.98 13.95
N GLY A 108 22.24 -7.49 14.87
CA GLY A 108 21.89 -8.64 15.70
C GLY A 108 20.82 -8.31 16.73
N PRO A 109 20.04 -9.30 17.23
CA PRO A 109 19.03 -9.06 18.25
C PRO A 109 19.64 -8.47 19.53
N GLU A 110 20.85 -8.88 19.93
CA GLU A 110 21.57 -8.35 21.09
C GLU A 110 21.94 -6.86 20.95
N GLU A 111 22.15 -6.37 19.72
CA GLU A 111 22.44 -4.95 19.46
C GLU A 111 21.16 -4.10 19.48
N LEU A 112 20.01 -4.72 19.17
CA LEU A 112 18.73 -4.06 19.06
C LEU A 112 17.93 -4.10 20.37
N LEU A 113 18.03 -5.17 21.15
CA LEU A 113 17.34 -5.32 22.42
C LEU A 113 17.86 -4.29 23.43
N PHE A 114 16.95 -3.70 24.18
CA PHE A 114 17.19 -2.62 25.15
C PHE A 114 17.77 -1.32 24.56
N SER A 115 17.97 -1.24 23.24
CA SER A 115 18.30 0.02 22.58
C SER A 115 17.16 1.02 22.77
N GLY A 116 17.52 2.19 23.31
CA GLY A 116 16.63 3.34 23.45
C GLY A 116 16.75 4.29 22.26
N PRO A 117 15.97 5.38 22.25
CA PRO A 117 16.14 6.44 21.27
C PRO A 117 17.45 7.22 21.52
N PRO A 118 18.22 7.56 20.46
CA PRO A 118 18.01 7.19 19.06
C PRO A 118 18.38 5.72 18.82
N ALA A 119 17.49 5.00 18.13
CA ALA A 119 17.77 3.61 17.78
C ALA A 119 18.82 3.53 16.66
N PRO A 120 19.66 2.48 16.61
CA PRO A 120 20.82 2.43 15.70
C PRO A 120 20.46 2.40 14.21
N TYR A 121 19.24 2.00 13.86
CA TYR A 121 18.72 1.96 12.48
C TYR A 121 18.03 3.27 12.05
N TRP A 122 18.08 4.32 12.88
CA TRP A 122 17.56 5.64 12.52
C TRP A 122 18.61 6.41 11.72
N PRO A 123 18.26 6.98 10.54
CA PRO A 123 19.12 7.95 9.89
C PRO A 123 19.39 9.11 10.87
N PRO A 124 20.66 9.48 11.12
CA PRO A 124 21.02 10.52 12.09
C PRO A 124 20.30 11.86 11.85
N GLU A 125 20.12 12.23 10.59
CA GLU A 125 19.42 13.43 10.14
C GLU A 125 17.91 13.45 10.47
N MET A 126 17.30 12.28 10.67
CA MET A 126 15.88 12.11 10.99
C MET A 126 15.63 11.78 12.47
N ALA A 127 16.68 11.63 13.29
CA ALA A 127 16.57 11.14 14.65
C ALA A 127 15.69 12.05 15.54
N ASP A 128 15.78 13.37 15.37
CA ASP A 128 14.96 14.33 16.12
C ASP A 128 13.48 14.26 15.75
N ASP A 129 13.17 14.03 14.47
CA ASP A 129 11.79 13.88 14.00
C ASP A 129 11.17 12.58 14.55
N TYR A 130 11.94 11.49 14.54
CA TYR A 130 11.50 10.22 15.11
C TYR A 130 11.31 10.29 16.62
N ARG A 131 12.15 11.05 17.34
CA ARG A 131 11.99 11.31 18.77
C ARG A 131 10.69 12.06 19.06
N LYS A 132 10.41 13.16 18.34
CA LYS A 132 9.15 13.92 18.49
C LYS A 132 7.92 13.06 18.22
N ARG A 133 7.93 12.26 17.15
CA ARG A 133 6.84 11.32 16.84
C ARG A 133 6.63 10.30 17.96
N GLN A 134 7.71 9.84 18.59
CA GLN A 134 7.63 8.93 19.72
C GLN A 134 7.03 9.60 20.96
N GLU A 135 7.45 10.82 21.29
CA GLU A 135 6.90 11.60 22.42
C GLU A 135 5.39 11.83 22.27
N VAL A 136 4.92 12.21 21.09
CA VAL A 136 3.49 12.40 20.80
C VAL A 136 2.69 11.12 21.03
N ARG A 137 3.24 9.95 20.62
CA ARG A 137 2.59 8.65 20.85
C ARG A 137 2.55 8.27 22.33
N LEU A 138 3.63 8.52 23.06
CA LEU A 138 3.70 8.25 24.50
C LEU A 138 2.76 9.15 25.32
N ALA A 139 2.51 10.37 24.86
CA ALA A 139 1.55 11.30 25.45
C ALA A 139 0.08 10.94 25.18
N GLY A 140 -0.20 9.82 24.50
CA GLY A 140 -1.56 9.41 24.13
C GLY A 140 -2.18 10.28 23.02
N GLY A 141 -1.36 11.09 22.33
CA GLY A 141 -1.82 12.20 21.49
C GLY A 141 -2.36 11.83 20.11
N ASN A 142 -2.25 10.57 19.67
CA ASN A 142 -2.95 10.04 18.49
C ASN A 142 -2.65 8.54 18.36
N SER A 143 -3.70 7.73 18.18
CA SER A 143 -3.48 6.38 17.66
C SER A 143 -2.93 6.51 16.24
N PRO A 144 -1.80 5.87 15.90
CA PRO A 144 -1.28 5.91 14.55
C PRO A 144 -2.32 5.38 13.56
N PRO A 145 -2.37 5.91 12.32
CA PRO A 145 -3.28 5.42 11.30
C PRO A 145 -3.14 3.90 11.17
N ARG A 146 -4.28 3.19 11.07
CA ARG A 146 -4.27 1.74 10.84
C ARG A 146 -3.56 1.34 9.55
N GLU A 147 -3.51 2.26 8.60
CA GLU A 147 -2.85 2.12 7.30
C GLU A 147 -1.31 2.21 7.40
N GLY A 148 -0.77 2.60 8.56
CA GLY A 148 0.65 2.83 8.76
C GLY A 148 1.12 4.16 8.18
N PHE A 149 2.43 4.40 8.26
CA PHE A 149 3.08 5.57 7.70
C PHE A 149 4.43 5.19 7.09
N GLU A 150 4.81 5.88 6.02
CA GLU A 150 6.10 5.69 5.39
C GLU A 150 7.21 6.44 6.14
N SER A 151 8.40 5.85 6.13
CA SER A 151 9.59 6.35 6.80
C SER A 151 10.85 5.83 6.09
N VAL A 152 12.01 6.21 6.59
CA VAL A 152 13.31 5.77 6.05
C VAL A 152 14.13 5.20 7.18
N PHE A 153 14.55 3.95 7.01
CA PHE A 153 15.50 3.30 7.91
C PHE A 153 16.88 3.24 7.27
N MET A 154 17.87 3.03 8.13
CA MET A 154 19.27 2.88 7.75
C MET A 154 19.74 1.51 8.21
N ARG A 155 20.36 0.76 7.29
CA ARG A 155 21.02 -0.50 7.59
C ARG A 155 22.34 -0.25 8.32
N LYS A 156 22.92 -1.28 8.95
CA LYS A 156 24.21 -1.21 9.64
C LYS A 156 25.37 -0.72 8.76
N ASP A 157 25.30 -0.95 7.45
CA ASP A 157 26.27 -0.48 6.45
C ASP A 157 26.09 1.00 6.05
N GLY A 158 25.05 1.67 6.57
CA GLY A 158 24.71 3.06 6.24
C GLY A 158 23.78 3.21 5.03
N THR A 159 23.34 2.13 4.39
CA THR A 159 22.40 2.16 3.27
C THR A 159 21.01 2.55 3.76
N ARG A 160 20.38 3.53 3.10
CA ARG A 160 19.02 3.97 3.44
C ARG A 160 18.01 3.18 2.61
N PHE A 161 16.89 2.85 3.21
CA PHE A 161 15.80 2.18 2.51
C PHE A 161 14.44 2.65 3.04
N PRO A 162 13.45 2.79 2.15
CA PRO A 162 12.10 3.17 2.53
C PRO A 162 11.40 2.02 3.25
N VAL A 163 10.67 2.36 4.31
CA VAL A 163 9.88 1.40 5.09
C VAL A 163 8.46 1.90 5.30
N LEU A 164 7.52 0.97 5.31
CA LEU A 164 6.16 1.19 5.80
C LEU A 164 6.06 0.67 7.23
N ILE A 165 5.63 1.52 8.16
CA ILE A 165 5.54 1.19 9.59
C ILE A 165 4.09 1.23 10.01
N ILE A 166 3.59 0.11 10.51
CA ILE A 166 2.27 -0.03 11.13
C ILE A 166 2.50 -0.26 12.62
N GLU A 167 1.87 0.52 13.48
CA GLU A 167 2.04 0.43 14.93
C GLU A 167 0.71 0.15 15.62
N ALA A 168 0.75 -0.68 16.65
CA ALA A 168 -0.40 -1.02 17.48
C ALA A 168 -0.01 -1.04 18.97
N PRO A 169 -0.92 -0.70 19.89
CA PRO A 169 -0.64 -0.81 21.32
C PRO A 169 -0.41 -2.27 21.71
N LEU A 170 0.66 -2.53 22.47
CA LEU A 170 0.92 -3.84 23.04
C LEU A 170 0.19 -3.94 24.38
N ILE A 171 -0.82 -4.80 24.45
CA ILE A 171 -1.71 -4.96 25.60
C ILE A 171 -1.41 -6.29 26.28
N ASN A 172 -1.22 -6.27 27.61
CA ASN A 172 -1.00 -7.48 28.39
C ASN A 172 -2.31 -8.22 28.73
N ALA A 173 -2.21 -9.36 29.40
CA ALA A 173 -3.36 -10.18 29.79
C ALA A 173 -4.35 -9.46 30.72
N GLN A 174 -3.93 -8.38 31.39
CA GLN A 174 -4.76 -7.56 32.28
C GLN A 174 -5.43 -6.38 31.56
N GLY A 175 -5.26 -6.26 30.24
CA GLY A 175 -5.83 -5.15 29.46
C GLY A 175 -5.04 -3.83 29.55
N LEU A 176 -3.87 -3.85 30.20
CA LEU A 176 -3.00 -2.67 30.32
C LEU A 176 -2.03 -2.60 29.14
N GLN A 177 -1.88 -1.40 28.58
CA GLN A 177 -0.84 -1.15 27.58
C GLN A 177 0.55 -1.19 28.24
N THR A 178 1.40 -2.10 27.77
CA THR A 178 2.79 -2.23 28.23
C THR A 178 3.80 -1.63 27.25
N GLY A 179 3.33 -1.22 26.06
CA GLY A 179 4.20 -0.67 25.03
C GLY A 179 3.52 -0.56 23.67
N TRP A 180 4.34 -0.65 22.62
CA TRP A 180 3.92 -0.57 21.23
C TRP A 180 4.55 -1.71 20.42
N MET A 181 3.74 -2.39 19.62
CA MET A 181 4.20 -3.33 18.60
C MET A 181 4.24 -2.62 17.26
N SER A 182 5.28 -2.89 16.46
CA SER A 182 5.46 -2.33 15.13
C SER A 182 5.68 -3.45 14.12
N ALA A 183 4.92 -3.43 13.05
CA ALA A 183 5.19 -4.17 11.83
C ALA A 183 5.88 -3.23 10.84
N VAL A 184 7.03 -3.65 10.33
CA VAL A 184 7.89 -2.88 9.43
C VAL A 184 8.06 -3.67 8.15
N LEU A 185 7.73 -3.04 7.03
CA LEU A 185 7.89 -3.62 5.69
C LEU A 185 8.91 -2.79 4.91
N ASP A 186 9.87 -3.47 4.30
CA ASP A 186 10.77 -2.86 3.32
C ASP A 186 10.00 -2.69 2.00
N ILE A 187 9.77 -1.45 1.60
CA ILE A 187 9.02 -1.11 0.39
C ILE A 187 9.94 -0.70 -0.78
N SER A 188 11.24 -0.98 -0.67
CA SER A 188 12.23 -0.66 -1.72
C SER A 188 11.86 -1.27 -3.06
N GLU A 189 11.53 -2.57 -3.05
CA GLU A 189 11.19 -3.30 -4.26
C GLU A 189 9.86 -2.82 -4.86
N GLN A 190 8.87 -2.55 -4.02
CA GLN A 190 7.59 -2.00 -4.47
C GLN A 190 7.80 -0.64 -5.17
N ARG A 191 8.54 0.28 -4.55
CA ARG A 191 8.85 1.58 -5.15
C ARG A 191 9.64 1.44 -6.45
N ARG A 192 10.62 0.53 -6.51
CA ARG A 192 11.39 0.25 -7.73
C ARG A 192 10.47 -0.19 -8.89
N VAL A 193 9.51 -1.06 -8.61
CA VAL A 193 8.53 -1.52 -9.61
C VAL A 193 7.60 -0.39 -10.03
N GLU A 194 7.10 0.41 -9.10
CA GLU A 194 6.26 1.59 -9.39
C GLU A 194 6.98 2.62 -10.26
N GLU A 195 8.25 2.91 -9.95
CA GLU A 195 9.08 3.83 -10.74
C GLU A 195 9.36 3.31 -12.14
N LEU A 196 9.66 2.02 -12.29
CA LEU A 196 9.84 1.39 -13.60
C LEU A 196 8.57 1.42 -14.43
N SER A 197 7.42 1.16 -13.80
CA SER A 197 6.11 1.25 -14.45
C SER A 197 5.82 2.67 -14.93
N ARG A 198 6.04 3.67 -14.07
CA ARG A 198 5.89 5.10 -14.42
C ARG A 198 6.79 5.49 -15.59
N ALA A 199 8.08 5.13 -15.53
CA ALA A 199 9.02 5.41 -16.60
C ALA A 199 8.64 4.72 -17.93
N SER A 200 8.12 3.50 -17.88
CA SER A 200 7.61 2.79 -19.05
C SER A 200 6.40 3.51 -19.65
N GLN A 201 5.45 3.93 -18.83
CA GLN A 201 4.26 4.65 -19.27
C GLN A 201 4.62 5.99 -19.92
N GLU A 202 5.58 6.73 -19.36
CA GLU A 202 6.10 7.97 -19.95
C GLU A 202 6.76 7.71 -21.32
N ARG A 203 7.56 6.65 -21.44
CA ARG A 203 8.16 6.24 -22.72
C ARG A 203 7.11 5.88 -23.75
N LEU A 204 6.10 5.07 -23.38
CA LEU A 204 5.00 4.70 -24.28
C LEU A 204 4.23 5.93 -24.77
N GLN A 205 3.92 6.88 -23.88
CA GLN A 205 3.28 8.13 -24.28
C GLN A 205 4.15 8.96 -25.23
N ALA A 206 5.47 9.00 -25.00
CA ALA A 206 6.39 9.69 -25.90
C ALA A 206 6.45 9.02 -27.29
N THR A 207 6.54 7.70 -27.35
CA THR A 207 6.56 6.94 -28.61
C THR A 207 5.24 7.06 -29.36
N ALA A 208 4.10 6.97 -28.67
CA ALA A 208 2.79 7.17 -29.28
C ALA A 208 2.67 8.56 -29.94
N ARG A 209 3.14 9.62 -29.26
CA ARG A 209 3.19 10.96 -29.83
C ARG A 209 4.10 11.04 -31.06
N LEU A 210 5.29 10.43 -31.02
CA LEU A 210 6.20 10.41 -32.17
C LEU A 210 5.56 9.70 -33.38
N ALA A 211 4.86 8.58 -33.15
CA ALA A 211 4.12 7.89 -34.20
C ALA A 211 3.03 8.79 -34.81
N THR A 212 2.23 9.48 -33.97
CA THR A 212 1.22 10.45 -34.45
C THR A 212 1.85 11.60 -35.23
N VAL A 213 2.99 12.15 -34.78
CA VAL A 213 3.72 13.18 -35.52
C VAL A 213 4.22 12.65 -36.86
N GLY A 214 4.70 11.41 -36.91
CA GLY A 214 5.14 10.76 -38.14
C GLY A 214 4.02 10.57 -39.17
N GLU A 215 2.86 10.09 -38.72
CA GLU A 215 1.66 9.96 -39.57
C GLU A 215 1.17 11.32 -40.07
N MET A 216 1.14 12.32 -39.19
CA MET A 216 0.81 13.69 -39.58
C MET A 216 1.85 14.31 -40.52
N ALA A 217 3.15 14.01 -40.40
CA ALA A 217 4.17 14.55 -41.31
C ALA A 217 3.93 14.14 -42.77
N SER A 218 3.39 12.94 -43.01
CA SER A 218 2.97 12.48 -44.34
C SER A 218 1.75 13.26 -44.85
N LEU A 219 0.70 13.38 -44.03
CA LEU A 219 -0.49 14.20 -44.35
C LEU A 219 -0.13 15.67 -44.60
N LEU A 220 0.78 16.22 -43.81
CA LEU A 220 1.25 17.60 -43.92
C LEU A 220 2.06 17.83 -45.18
N SER A 221 2.91 16.88 -45.54
CA SER A 221 3.64 16.93 -46.81
C SER A 221 2.64 16.98 -47.98
N HIS A 222 1.55 16.22 -47.90
CA HIS A 222 0.48 16.27 -48.88
C HIS A 222 -0.27 17.62 -48.89
N GLU A 223 -0.70 18.12 -47.73
CA GLU A 223 -1.43 19.38 -47.59
C GLU A 223 -0.59 20.62 -47.91
N LEU A 224 0.73 20.59 -47.71
CA LEU A 224 1.64 21.69 -48.07
C LEU A 224 1.99 21.67 -49.56
N ASN A 225 2.15 20.49 -50.16
CA ASN A 225 2.44 20.38 -51.58
C ASN A 225 1.31 20.91 -52.45
N GLN A 226 0.05 20.82 -52.01
CA GLN A 226 -1.10 21.35 -52.77
C GLN A 226 -1.04 22.87 -53.03
N PRO A 227 -0.98 23.75 -52.01
CA PRO A 227 -0.89 25.20 -52.23
C PRO A 227 0.44 25.58 -52.90
N LEU A 228 1.54 24.89 -52.60
CA LEU A 228 2.83 25.16 -53.26
C LEU A 228 2.80 24.85 -54.76
N ALA A 229 2.19 23.73 -55.16
CA ALA A 229 2.01 23.39 -56.57
C ALA A 229 1.10 24.42 -57.28
N ALA A 230 0.03 24.87 -56.62
CA ALA A 230 -0.84 25.91 -57.14
C ALA A 230 -0.09 27.25 -57.31
N ILE A 231 0.69 27.67 -56.31
CA ILE A 231 1.56 28.87 -56.39
C ILE A 231 2.51 28.77 -57.58
N ALA A 232 3.22 27.65 -57.71
CA ALA A 232 4.16 27.42 -58.80
C ALA A 232 3.46 27.45 -60.17
N SER A 233 2.27 26.87 -60.29
CA SER A 233 1.47 26.88 -61.52
C SER A 233 1.02 28.30 -61.90
N TYR A 234 0.47 29.08 -60.96
CA TYR A 234 0.06 30.46 -61.22
C TYR A 234 1.25 31.37 -61.54
N ALA A 235 2.39 31.17 -60.87
CA ALA A 235 3.62 31.93 -61.13
C ALA A 235 4.17 31.63 -62.53
N ASN A 236 4.28 30.36 -62.91
CA ASN A 236 4.72 29.95 -64.25
C ASN A 236 3.76 30.44 -65.34
N GLY A 237 2.45 30.33 -65.13
CA GLY A 237 1.44 30.85 -66.05
C GLY A 237 1.55 32.36 -66.25
N SER A 238 1.77 33.11 -65.16
CA SER A 238 2.02 34.55 -65.20
C SER A 238 3.29 34.89 -65.99
N MET A 239 4.35 34.09 -65.82
CA MET A 239 5.61 34.33 -66.55
C MET A 239 5.50 34.03 -68.05
N ASN A 240 4.76 33.00 -68.45
CA ASN A 240 4.49 32.71 -69.86
C ASN A 240 3.69 33.84 -70.51
N LEU A 241 2.65 34.34 -69.82
CA LEU A 241 1.82 35.45 -70.30
C LEU A 241 2.63 36.75 -70.50
N LEU A 242 3.62 37.02 -69.64
CA LEU A 242 4.51 38.18 -69.75
C LEU A 242 5.56 38.05 -70.87
N ARG A 243 5.84 36.82 -71.32
CA ARG A 243 6.90 36.54 -72.30
C ARG A 243 6.41 36.68 -73.74
N ASP A 244 5.15 36.34 -74.01
CA ASP A 244 4.60 36.29 -75.37
C ASP A 244 3.93 37.61 -75.82
N ALA A 245 3.52 38.49 -74.89
CA ALA A 245 3.01 39.85 -75.15
C ALA A 245 2.90 40.64 -73.82
N PRO A 246 2.63 41.96 -73.80
CA PRO A 246 2.23 42.65 -72.58
C PRO A 246 0.88 42.06 -72.11
N ALA A 247 0.91 41.15 -71.14
CA ALA A 247 -0.29 40.56 -70.57
C ALA A 247 -1.24 41.66 -70.07
N PRO A 248 -2.57 41.52 -70.26
CA PRO A 248 -3.54 42.44 -69.68
C PRO A 248 -3.35 42.48 -68.15
N ALA A 249 -3.16 43.67 -67.59
CA ALA A 249 -3.02 43.87 -66.15
C ALA A 249 -4.09 43.17 -65.26
N PRO A 250 -5.35 42.95 -65.70
CA PRO A 250 -6.33 42.17 -64.94
C PRO A 250 -5.94 40.72 -64.69
N ASP A 251 -5.41 40.01 -65.69
CA ASP A 251 -5.12 38.57 -65.58
C ASP A 251 -3.93 38.32 -64.67
N LEU A 252 -2.91 39.18 -64.77
CA LEU A 252 -1.75 39.15 -63.88
C LEU A 252 -2.14 39.44 -62.43
N ARG A 253 -3.05 40.40 -62.22
CA ARG A 253 -3.59 40.73 -60.90
C ARG A 253 -4.36 39.55 -60.30
N VAL A 254 -5.19 38.86 -61.09
CA VAL A 254 -5.91 37.66 -60.63
C VAL A 254 -4.92 36.55 -60.24
N ALA A 255 -3.90 36.28 -61.06
CA ALA A 255 -2.89 35.28 -60.75
C ALA A 255 -2.09 35.62 -59.47
N MET A 256 -1.70 36.89 -59.29
CA MET A 256 -1.02 37.35 -58.07
C MET A 256 -1.91 37.23 -56.82
N THR A 257 -3.21 37.55 -56.93
CA THR A 257 -4.17 37.34 -55.83
C THR A 257 -4.29 35.85 -55.47
N ARG A 258 -4.38 34.95 -56.45
CA ARG A 258 -4.41 33.50 -56.21
C ARG A 258 -3.14 32.99 -55.52
N ILE A 259 -1.97 33.48 -55.92
CA ILE A 259 -0.70 33.15 -55.26
C ILE A 259 -0.72 33.59 -53.79
N ALA A 260 -1.15 34.82 -53.51
CA ALA A 260 -1.23 35.35 -52.15
C ALA A 260 -2.17 34.52 -51.27
N GLU A 261 -3.36 34.15 -51.77
CA GLU A 261 -4.32 33.30 -51.06
C GLU A 261 -3.74 31.92 -50.71
N GLN A 262 -3.03 31.28 -51.66
CA GLN A 262 -2.42 29.97 -51.43
C GLN A 262 -1.22 30.05 -50.48
N ALA A 263 -0.43 31.13 -50.53
CA ALA A 263 0.68 31.35 -49.61
C ALA A 263 0.17 31.56 -48.16
N GLU A 264 -0.91 32.31 -47.99
CA GLU A 264 -1.56 32.48 -46.69
C GLU A 264 -2.14 31.16 -46.16
N ARG A 265 -2.71 30.34 -47.05
CA ARG A 265 -3.18 28.99 -46.69
C ARG A 265 -2.02 28.08 -46.23
N ALA A 266 -0.91 28.04 -46.96
CA ALA A 266 0.28 27.29 -46.56
C ALA A 266 0.83 27.76 -45.20
N GLY A 267 0.87 29.08 -44.96
CA GLY A 267 1.28 29.65 -43.68
C GLY A 267 0.41 29.23 -42.50
N ARG A 268 -0.92 29.13 -42.70
CA ARG A 268 -1.85 28.63 -41.68
C ARG A 268 -1.61 27.15 -41.33
N VAL A 269 -1.32 26.32 -42.33
CA VAL A 269 -0.96 24.90 -42.13
C VAL A 269 0.33 24.80 -41.31
N ILE A 270 1.39 25.51 -41.71
CA ILE A 270 2.69 25.51 -41.00
C ILE A 270 2.53 25.95 -39.53
N LYS A 271 1.77 27.03 -39.28
CA LYS A 271 1.52 27.52 -37.92
C LYS A 271 0.83 26.46 -37.05
N SER A 272 -0.18 25.78 -37.60
CA SER A 272 -0.93 24.74 -36.88
C SER A 272 -0.04 23.55 -36.50
N VAL A 273 0.90 23.18 -37.38
CA VAL A 273 1.89 22.12 -37.10
C VAL A 273 2.88 22.55 -36.03
N HIS A 274 3.43 23.75 -36.17
CA HIS A 274 4.38 24.29 -35.21
C HIS A 274 3.78 24.36 -33.80
N ASP A 275 2.53 24.81 -33.68
CA ASP A 275 1.79 24.85 -32.41
C ASP A 275 1.53 23.45 -31.83
N PHE A 276 1.36 22.42 -32.68
CA PHE A 276 1.21 21.04 -32.24
C PHE A 276 2.52 20.43 -31.72
N VAL A 277 3.65 20.67 -32.39
CA VAL A 277 4.97 20.12 -32.04
C VAL A 277 5.54 20.79 -30.78
N ARG A 278 5.32 22.09 -30.59
CA ARG A 278 5.87 22.86 -29.45
C ARG A 278 5.17 22.60 -28.11
N ARG A 279 4.23 21.66 -28.03
CA ARG A 279 3.46 21.29 -26.80
C ARG A 279 4.30 20.86 -25.58
N ARG A 280 5.64 20.90 -25.62
CA ARG A 280 6.53 20.42 -24.55
C ARG A 280 7.13 21.51 -23.63
N ASP A 281 7.19 22.79 -24.04
CA ASP A 281 7.93 23.82 -23.28
C ASP A 281 7.06 24.93 -22.65
N GLN A 282 5.76 24.72 -22.58
CA GLN A 282 4.86 25.72 -22.03
C GLN A 282 4.65 25.49 -20.53
N ALA A 283 5.44 26.22 -19.74
CA ALA A 283 5.37 26.26 -18.29
C ALA A 283 3.95 26.67 -17.88
N ARG A 284 3.20 25.71 -17.31
CA ARG A 284 1.87 26.00 -16.80
C ARG A 284 2.00 26.95 -15.61
N GLU A 285 1.27 28.05 -15.65
CA GLU A 285 1.21 29.04 -14.58
C GLU A 285 -0.20 29.10 -13.99
N ALA A 286 -0.31 29.57 -12.74
CA ALA A 286 -1.59 29.76 -12.07
C ALA A 286 -2.21 31.09 -12.52
N VAL A 287 -3.11 31.04 -13.50
CA VAL A 287 -3.74 32.22 -14.14
C VAL A 287 -5.17 32.40 -13.66
N HIS A 288 -5.60 33.65 -13.44
CA HIS A 288 -6.99 33.97 -13.14
C HIS A 288 -7.83 33.95 -14.44
N PRO A 289 -8.96 33.22 -14.53
CA PRO A 289 -9.74 33.11 -15.76
C PRO A 289 -10.14 34.45 -16.40
N LYS A 290 -10.47 35.45 -15.56
CA LYS A 290 -10.77 36.82 -16.03
C LYS A 290 -9.64 37.42 -16.88
N ALA A 291 -8.37 37.21 -16.51
CA ALA A 291 -7.23 37.75 -17.23
C ALA A 291 -7.06 37.12 -18.63
N LEU A 292 -7.40 35.83 -18.78
CA LEU A 292 -7.36 35.13 -20.07
C LEU A 292 -8.39 35.70 -21.04
N VAL A 293 -9.61 35.97 -20.54
CA VAL A 293 -10.70 36.52 -21.35
C VAL A 293 -10.45 37.99 -21.72
N GLU A 294 -9.98 38.79 -20.77
CA GLU A 294 -9.65 40.20 -21.01
C GLU A 294 -8.53 40.37 -22.04
N ALA A 295 -7.54 39.47 -22.06
CA ALA A 295 -6.45 39.50 -23.03
C ALA A 295 -6.91 39.33 -24.48
N VAL A 296 -7.91 38.47 -24.73
CA VAL A 296 -8.41 38.17 -26.09
C VAL A 296 -9.54 39.09 -26.54
N LEU A 297 -10.22 39.75 -25.60
CA LEU A 297 -11.42 40.56 -25.84
C LEU A 297 -11.23 41.67 -26.90
N PRO A 298 -10.11 42.41 -26.98
CA PRO A 298 -9.90 43.43 -28.01
C PRO A 298 -9.95 42.87 -29.43
N LEU A 299 -9.31 41.71 -29.65
CA LEU A 299 -9.28 41.02 -30.94
C LEU A 299 -10.65 40.46 -31.32
N VAL A 300 -11.35 39.84 -30.36
CA VAL A 300 -12.72 39.34 -30.55
C VAL A 300 -13.67 40.48 -30.91
N ASN A 301 -13.60 41.61 -30.21
CA ASN A 301 -14.44 42.78 -30.51
C ASN A 301 -14.16 43.39 -31.88
N LEU A 302 -12.90 43.39 -32.33
CA LEU A 302 -12.54 43.88 -33.66
C LEU A 302 -13.19 43.03 -34.75
N GLN A 303 -13.14 41.71 -34.63
CA GLN A 303 -13.80 40.79 -35.57
C GLN A 303 -15.33 40.88 -35.50
N ALA A 304 -15.87 40.93 -34.28
CA ALA A 304 -17.31 41.03 -34.06
C ALA A 304 -17.89 42.30 -34.69
N ARG A 305 -17.20 43.45 -34.58
CA ARG A 305 -17.60 44.69 -35.26
C ARG A 305 -17.63 44.54 -36.79
N LYS A 306 -16.67 43.83 -37.37
CA LYS A 306 -16.61 43.60 -38.82
C LYS A 306 -17.80 42.76 -39.32
N LEU A 307 -18.29 41.84 -38.48
CA LEU A 307 -19.38 40.92 -38.78
C LEU A 307 -20.74 41.35 -38.20
N GLY A 308 -20.82 42.52 -37.55
CA GLY A 308 -22.06 43.00 -36.91
C GLY A 308 -22.51 42.16 -35.70
N VAL A 309 -21.64 41.34 -35.12
CA VAL A 309 -21.95 40.44 -34.01
C VAL A 309 -21.86 41.17 -32.67
N ARG A 310 -22.82 40.93 -31.77
CA ARG A 310 -22.81 41.43 -30.39
C ARG A 310 -22.07 40.46 -29.47
N VAL A 311 -21.05 40.95 -28.77
CA VAL A 311 -20.30 40.18 -27.76
C VAL A 311 -20.86 40.49 -26.37
N GLU A 312 -21.30 39.45 -25.64
CA GLU A 312 -21.73 39.57 -24.24
C GLU A 312 -20.80 38.75 -23.34
N LEU A 313 -20.28 39.38 -22.28
CA LEU A 313 -19.35 38.75 -21.34
C LEU A 313 -20.02 38.53 -19.98
N ARG A 314 -20.04 37.28 -19.50
CA ARG A 314 -20.54 36.94 -18.16
C ARG A 314 -19.48 36.13 -17.40
N ILE A 315 -18.74 36.79 -16.51
CA ILE A 315 -17.70 36.16 -15.69
C ILE A 315 -18.10 36.28 -14.21
N PRO A 316 -18.37 35.16 -13.51
CA PRO A 316 -18.61 35.17 -12.08
C PRO A 316 -17.43 35.71 -11.27
N GLU A 317 -17.70 36.41 -10.17
CA GLU A 317 -16.67 36.82 -9.22
C GLU A 317 -16.21 35.63 -8.36
N GLY A 318 -14.95 35.64 -7.94
CA GLY A 318 -14.39 34.62 -7.04
C GLY A 318 -13.90 33.32 -7.70
N LEU A 319 -13.65 33.32 -9.01
CA LEU A 319 -13.10 32.14 -9.69
C LEU A 319 -11.67 31.81 -9.20
N PRO A 320 -11.37 30.54 -8.89
CA PRO A 320 -10.03 30.14 -8.50
C PRO A 320 -9.05 30.28 -9.68
N ARG A 321 -7.77 30.47 -9.35
CA ARG A 321 -6.70 30.42 -10.36
C ARG A 321 -6.59 29.01 -10.94
N VAL A 322 -6.42 28.92 -12.25
CA VAL A 322 -6.27 27.66 -12.98
C VAL A 322 -4.84 27.49 -13.46
N LEU A 323 -4.31 26.27 -13.33
CA LEU A 323 -2.96 25.95 -13.78
C LEU A 323 -2.99 25.62 -15.29
N CYS A 324 -2.62 26.58 -16.13
CA CYS A 324 -2.67 26.43 -17.58
C CYS A 324 -1.50 27.13 -18.28
N ASP A 325 -1.28 26.80 -19.56
CA ASP A 325 -0.52 27.68 -20.43
C ASP A 325 -1.43 28.83 -20.89
N ARG A 326 -1.04 30.05 -20.54
CA ARG A 326 -1.80 31.26 -20.85
C ARG A 326 -2.04 31.42 -22.35
N THR A 327 -0.98 31.33 -23.16
CA THR A 327 -1.05 31.58 -24.60
C THR A 327 -1.92 30.55 -25.32
N MET A 328 -1.88 29.28 -24.93
CA MET A 328 -2.73 28.24 -25.50
C MET A 328 -4.20 28.50 -25.21
N VAL A 329 -4.55 28.85 -23.98
CA VAL A 329 -5.94 29.09 -23.61
C VAL A 329 -6.47 30.32 -24.35
N GLU A 330 -5.68 31.40 -24.43
CA GLU A 330 -6.01 32.57 -25.25
C GLU A 330 -6.26 32.20 -26.72
N GLN A 331 -5.42 31.34 -27.31
CA GLN A 331 -5.59 30.88 -28.70
C GLN A 331 -6.83 29.99 -28.89
N VAL A 332 -7.16 29.13 -27.93
CA VAL A 332 -8.40 28.35 -27.94
C VAL A 332 -9.61 29.28 -27.88
N LEU A 333 -9.61 30.27 -26.99
CA LEU A 333 -10.70 31.25 -26.87
C LEU A 333 -10.89 32.04 -28.19
N LEU A 334 -9.80 32.48 -28.82
CA LEU A 334 -9.86 33.17 -30.11
C LEU A 334 -10.41 32.27 -31.22
N ASN A 335 -10.00 31.00 -31.27
CA ASN A 335 -10.51 30.05 -32.26
C ASN A 335 -12.00 29.77 -32.06
N LEU A 336 -12.44 29.56 -30.82
CA LEU A 336 -13.85 29.33 -30.51
C LEU A 336 -14.70 30.55 -30.87
N ALA A 337 -14.25 31.76 -30.53
CA ALA A 337 -14.94 33.00 -30.88
C ALA A 337 -15.04 33.17 -32.40
N ARG A 338 -13.95 32.94 -33.14
CA ARG A 338 -13.94 32.99 -34.61
C ARG A 338 -14.93 31.98 -35.20
N ASN A 339 -14.88 30.73 -34.75
CA ASN A 339 -15.76 29.68 -35.27
C ASN A 339 -17.24 29.99 -34.98
N ALA A 340 -17.56 30.51 -33.79
CA ALA A 340 -18.91 30.94 -33.46
C ALA A 340 -19.39 32.09 -34.37
N MET A 341 -18.53 33.08 -34.63
CA MET A 341 -18.84 34.18 -35.54
C MET A 341 -19.05 33.72 -36.98
N GLN A 342 -18.23 32.79 -37.49
CA GLN A 342 -18.40 32.22 -38.82
C GLN A 342 -19.72 31.45 -38.95
N ALA A 343 -20.06 30.65 -37.93
CA ALA A 343 -21.32 29.91 -37.91
C ALA A 343 -22.56 30.83 -37.89
N MET A 344 -22.43 32.07 -37.39
CA MET A 344 -23.50 33.08 -37.43
C MET A 344 -23.57 33.85 -38.76
N ASP A 345 -22.50 33.83 -39.56
CA ASP A 345 -22.43 34.50 -40.87
C ASP A 345 -22.95 33.58 -42.00
N GLU A 346 -22.92 32.26 -41.79
CA GLU A 346 -23.45 31.24 -42.72
C GLU A 346 -24.95 30.94 -42.53
N ALA A 347 -25.63 31.60 -41.59
CA ALA A 347 -27.06 31.45 -41.29
C ALA A 347 -27.84 32.71 -41.68
#